data_AF-A0A060QM46-F1
#
_entry.id   AF-A0A060QM46-F1
#
_cell.length_a   1.000
_cell.length_b   1.000
_cell.length_c   1.000
_cell.angle_alpha   90.00
_cell.angle_beta   90.00
_cell.angle_gamma   90.00
#
_symmetry.space_group_name_H-M   'P 1'
#
loop_
_entity.id
_entity.type
_entity.pdbx_description
1 polymer ?
#
loop_
_entity_poly.entity_id
_entity_poly.type
_entity_poly.pdbx_seq_one_letter_code
_entity_poly.pdbx_strand_id
1 'polypeptide(L)'
;MTGQLFHAVEITVTVPDESPIPVPARGWGTAPWGALTQRPELLETTEILRFSDVGYVSDSHGAWPPLVQQAYSLDRRLDLRPDAQAGGESWGSLILSNPNGLMDQIIATRVVDHMPIRVRHGWRRRDAIRGCAIDPPEAALQPAFAGLGRSWQPDRQSVEIALTDATAWLDAPAQGLPYDGRGGRHGGADLAGHYPPKLRGRAFNLTPVAVDTIKLVYQVSDAPGTIEALYEGGASGGIVFAGQVADVFATDPPPGHYVVQSDSSGLWFRLGTAHGLSGPSRSMPPVPCRMARHRAGFSRFCVACCFRIASLHRVCSTRPGAMPNRS
;
A
#
# COMPACT_ATOMS: atom_id res chain seq x y z
N MET A 1 43.88 14.85 12.85
CA MET A 1 43.07 14.37 11.72
C MET A 1 43.22 15.37 10.59
N THR A 2 44.12 15.14 9.64
CA THR A 2 44.42 16.04 8.52
C THR A 2 43.72 15.51 7.26
N GLY A 3 42.40 15.66 7.23
CA GLY A 3 41.60 15.33 6.05
C GLY A 3 40.66 16.48 5.71
N GLN A 4 40.33 16.61 4.43
CA GLN A 4 39.30 17.55 3.98
C GLN A 4 37.92 16.90 4.19
N LEU A 5 37.05 17.56 4.96
CA LEU A 5 35.65 17.16 5.09
C LEU A 5 34.93 17.37 3.75
N PHE A 6 34.09 16.41 3.37
CA PHE A 6 33.20 16.54 2.23
C PHE A 6 31.85 15.87 2.52
N HIS A 7 30.85 16.23 1.71
CA HIS A 7 29.51 15.70 1.78
C HIS A 7 29.15 14.97 0.49
N ALA A 8 28.42 13.88 0.66
CA ALA A 8 27.91 13.01 -0.39
C ALA A 8 26.39 12.90 -0.19
N VAL A 9 25.63 13.33 -1.18
CA VAL A 9 24.17 13.42 -1.15
C VAL A 9 23.59 12.42 -2.14
N GLU A 10 22.66 11.61 -1.66
CA GLU A 10 21.84 10.73 -2.46
C GLU A 10 20.39 11.17 -2.38
N ILE A 11 19.79 11.31 -3.55
CA ILE A 11 18.40 11.70 -3.70
C ILE A 11 17.72 10.61 -4.51
N THR A 12 16.74 9.97 -3.89
CA THR A 12 15.87 9.05 -4.60
C THR A 12 14.86 9.86 -5.41
N VAL A 13 14.61 9.47 -6.66
CA VAL A 13 13.55 10.05 -7.50
C VAL A 13 12.81 8.93 -8.20
N THR A 14 11.53 9.14 -8.48
CA THR A 14 10.73 8.16 -9.22
C THR A 14 10.56 8.63 -10.66
N VAL A 15 10.94 7.78 -11.60
CA VAL A 15 10.65 8.01 -13.02
C VAL A 15 9.25 7.45 -13.29
N PRO A 16 8.29 8.29 -13.72
CA PRO A 16 7.03 7.79 -14.24
C PRO A 16 7.34 7.02 -15.52
N ASP A 17 7.15 5.71 -15.50
CA ASP A 17 7.47 4.88 -16.66
C ASP A 17 6.44 5.14 -17.77
N GLU A 18 6.91 5.60 -18.93
CA GLU A 18 6.14 5.64 -20.19
C GLU A 18 6.25 4.31 -20.96
N SER A 19 6.96 3.30 -20.43
CA SER A 19 7.15 2.06 -21.15
C SER A 19 5.81 1.44 -21.54
N PRO A 20 5.59 1.12 -22.83
CA PRO A 20 4.41 0.40 -23.23
C PRO A 20 4.39 -0.91 -22.45
N ILE A 21 3.23 -1.23 -21.87
CA ILE A 21 2.94 -2.52 -21.23
C ILE A 21 3.66 -3.59 -22.04
N PRO A 22 4.67 -4.30 -21.48
CA PRO A 22 5.37 -5.32 -22.24
C PRO A 22 4.34 -6.28 -22.78
N VAL A 23 4.14 -6.30 -24.09
CA VAL A 23 3.32 -7.32 -24.73
C VAL A 23 3.99 -8.63 -24.32
N PRO A 24 3.32 -9.51 -23.54
CA PRO A 24 3.97 -10.72 -23.09
C PRO A 24 4.37 -11.48 -24.35
N ALA A 25 5.68 -11.63 -24.57
CA ALA A 25 6.20 -12.42 -25.67
C ALA A 25 5.76 -13.87 -25.43
N ARG A 26 4.60 -14.23 -25.97
CA ARG A 26 4.07 -15.59 -25.95
C ARG A 26 4.84 -16.41 -26.98
N GLY A 27 6.10 -16.68 -26.68
CA GLY A 27 6.80 -17.83 -27.25
C GLY A 27 6.08 -19.09 -26.76
N TRP A 28 5.60 -19.92 -27.68
CA TRP A 28 5.00 -21.19 -27.30
C TRP A 28 6.11 -22.06 -26.68
N GLY A 29 5.98 -22.41 -25.39
CA GLY A 29 6.82 -23.39 -24.72
C GLY A 29 7.91 -22.87 -23.75
N THR A 30 7.99 -21.56 -23.46
CA THR A 30 9.05 -21.01 -22.58
C THR A 30 8.69 -20.92 -21.09
N ALA A 31 7.47 -21.24 -20.66
CA ALA A 31 7.11 -21.28 -19.23
C ALA A 31 6.14 -22.42 -18.89
N PRO A 32 6.35 -23.16 -17.79
CA PRO A 32 5.39 -24.16 -17.32
C PRO A 32 4.08 -23.48 -16.91
N TRP A 33 2.94 -24.13 -17.17
CA TRP A 33 1.63 -23.70 -16.68
C TRP A 33 1.67 -23.55 -15.16
N GLY A 34 1.45 -22.33 -14.67
CA GLY A 34 1.53 -22.00 -13.25
C GLY A 34 2.80 -21.28 -12.81
N ALA A 35 3.73 -20.96 -13.71
CA ALA A 35 4.78 -19.99 -13.39
C ALA A 35 4.16 -18.62 -13.10
N LEU A 36 4.50 -18.04 -11.95
CA LEU A 36 4.16 -16.66 -11.57
C LEU A 36 4.73 -15.71 -12.63
N THR A 37 3.96 -15.38 -13.66
CA THR A 37 4.26 -14.23 -14.50
C THR A 37 4.01 -13.00 -13.63
N GLN A 38 5.07 -12.33 -13.20
CA GLN A 38 4.96 -10.96 -12.69
C GLN A 38 4.24 -10.17 -13.78
N ARG A 39 2.96 -9.84 -13.54
CA ARG A 39 2.33 -8.79 -14.30
C ARG A 39 3.11 -7.53 -13.95
N PRO A 40 3.66 -6.79 -14.92
CA PRO A 40 4.21 -5.50 -14.60
C PRO A 40 3.00 -4.65 -14.17
N GLU A 41 2.86 -4.45 -12.87
CA GLU A 41 2.32 -3.19 -12.37
C GLU A 41 3.13 -2.07 -13.07
N LEU A 42 2.59 -0.86 -13.24
CA LEU A 42 3.45 0.24 -13.67
C LEU A 42 4.54 0.38 -12.60
N LEU A 43 5.70 -0.24 -12.84
CA LEU A 43 6.81 -0.22 -11.92
C LEU A 43 7.38 1.19 -12.04
N GLU A 44 6.89 2.07 -11.17
CA GLU A 44 7.61 3.26 -10.78
C GLU A 44 9.07 2.88 -10.58
N THR A 45 9.90 3.24 -11.55
CA THR A 45 11.32 2.89 -11.49
C THR A 45 11.99 3.95 -10.66
N THR A 46 12.49 3.52 -9.51
CA THR A 46 13.24 4.39 -8.62
C THR A 46 14.66 4.56 -9.11
N GLU A 47 15.06 5.81 -9.35
CA GLU A 47 16.44 6.20 -9.67
C GLU A 47 17.08 6.86 -8.44
N ILE A 48 18.40 6.70 -8.28
CA ILE A 48 19.18 7.37 -7.23
C ILE A 48 20.14 8.36 -7.88
N LEU A 49 19.85 9.64 -7.70
CA LEU A 49 20.72 10.74 -8.08
C LEU A 49 21.78 10.92 -7.00
N ARG A 50 23.03 11.18 -7.43
CA ARG A 50 24.20 11.23 -6.56
C ARG A 50 24.97 12.52 -6.79
N PHE A 51 25.24 13.28 -5.73
CA PHE A 51 25.90 14.57 -5.80
C PHE A 51 26.89 14.74 -4.64
N SER A 52 27.92 15.56 -4.83
CA SER A 52 28.87 15.92 -3.78
C SER A 52 29.15 17.42 -3.79
N ASP A 53 29.76 17.95 -2.74
CA ASP A 53 30.20 19.35 -2.63
C ASP A 53 31.52 19.60 -3.37
N VAL A 54 32.49 18.69 -3.22
CA VAL A 54 33.81 18.76 -3.86
C VAL A 54 34.00 17.74 -4.99
N GLY A 55 32.93 17.00 -5.31
CA GLY A 55 32.95 15.85 -6.21
C GLY A 55 33.48 14.63 -5.48
N TYR A 56 33.01 13.42 -5.79
CA TYR A 56 33.45 12.18 -5.13
C TYR A 56 33.38 11.03 -6.13
N VAL A 57 34.29 10.05 -6.04
CA VAL A 57 34.22 8.83 -6.85
C VAL A 57 34.05 7.64 -5.93
N SER A 58 32.99 6.87 -6.12
CA SER A 58 32.73 5.66 -5.34
C SER A 58 33.68 4.51 -5.71
N ASP A 59 33.74 3.50 -4.85
CA ASP A 59 34.50 2.27 -5.10
C ASP A 59 34.02 1.52 -6.36
N SER A 60 32.77 1.73 -6.76
CA SER A 60 32.18 1.23 -8.01
C SER A 60 32.52 2.09 -9.24
N HIS A 61 33.41 3.07 -9.11
CA HIS A 61 33.78 4.06 -10.13
C HIS A 61 32.62 4.95 -10.60
N GLY A 62 31.57 5.09 -9.79
CA GLY A 62 30.51 6.05 -10.01
C GLY A 62 30.98 7.45 -9.63
N ALA A 63 30.89 8.41 -10.56
CA ALA A 63 31.23 9.80 -10.29
C ALA A 63 30.05 10.57 -9.69
N TRP A 64 30.29 11.27 -8.59
CA TRP A 64 29.35 12.13 -7.91
C TRP A 64 29.79 13.57 -8.20
N PRO A 65 29.12 14.31 -9.08
CA PRO A 65 29.56 15.62 -9.49
C PRO A 65 29.47 16.66 -8.35
N PRO A 66 30.32 17.70 -8.36
CA PRO A 66 30.37 18.77 -7.35
C PRO A 66 29.21 19.77 -7.52
N LEU A 67 27.97 19.32 -7.36
CA LEU A 67 26.78 20.15 -7.52
C LEU A 67 26.15 20.56 -6.19
N VAL A 68 26.64 20.10 -5.05
CA VAL A 68 26.09 20.49 -3.75
C VAL A 68 26.72 21.82 -3.32
N GLN A 69 25.91 22.88 -3.22
CA GLN A 69 26.37 24.18 -2.68
C GLN A 69 26.26 24.22 -1.15
N GLN A 70 25.16 23.68 -0.62
CA GLN A 70 24.92 23.54 0.81
C GLN A 70 24.35 22.16 1.08
N ALA A 71 25.10 21.30 1.78
CA ALA A 71 24.73 19.89 1.97
C ALA A 71 23.55 19.68 2.91
N TYR A 72 23.44 20.48 3.97
CA TYR A 72 22.26 20.55 4.83
C TYR A 72 22.38 21.77 5.73
N SER A 73 21.26 22.46 5.96
CA SER A 73 21.04 23.32 7.11
C SER A 73 19.83 22.76 7.83
N LEU A 74 19.95 22.41 9.11
CA LEU A 74 18.90 21.76 9.87
C LEU A 74 18.61 22.53 11.14
N ASP A 75 17.35 22.85 11.33
CA ASP A 75 16.83 23.32 12.60
C ASP A 75 16.04 22.17 13.25
N ARG A 76 16.39 21.88 14.51
CA ARG A 76 15.69 20.87 15.33
C ARG A 76 14.95 21.57 16.44
N ARG A 77 13.64 21.35 16.49
CA ARG A 77 12.87 21.68 17.68
C ARG A 77 12.99 20.51 18.65
N LEU A 78 13.48 20.77 19.86
CA LEU A 78 13.46 19.79 20.94
C LEU A 78 12.26 20.12 21.83
N ASP A 79 11.35 19.17 22.00
CA ASP A 79 10.33 19.29 23.04
C ASP A 79 10.97 18.93 24.38
N LEU A 80 10.94 19.87 25.33
CA LEU A 80 11.57 19.72 26.66
C LEU A 80 10.56 19.24 27.71
N ARG A 81 9.36 18.85 27.29
CA ARG A 81 8.32 18.34 28.19
C ARG A 81 8.68 16.93 28.70
N PRO A 82 8.52 16.65 30.00
CA PRO A 82 8.88 15.37 30.60
C PRO A 82 7.96 14.21 30.17
N ASP A 83 6.80 14.49 29.57
CA ASP A 83 5.84 13.53 29.03
C ASP A 83 5.87 13.42 27.49
N ALA A 84 6.68 14.22 26.80
CA ALA A 84 6.80 14.17 25.35
C ALA A 84 7.58 12.91 24.91
N GLN A 85 6.85 11.94 24.35
CA GLN A 85 7.42 10.73 23.76
C GLN A 85 7.79 10.89 22.27
N ALA A 86 7.47 12.02 21.64
CA ALA A 86 7.70 12.25 20.22
C ALA A 86 8.94 13.14 19.99
N GLY A 87 9.80 12.73 19.06
CA GLY A 87 10.88 13.57 18.54
C GLY A 87 10.27 14.82 17.91
N GLY A 88 10.79 15.99 18.28
CA GLY A 88 10.30 17.24 17.70
C GLY A 88 10.62 17.32 16.21
N GLU A 89 9.70 17.95 15.47
CA GLU A 89 9.81 18.16 14.03
C GLU A 89 11.14 18.86 13.70
N SER A 90 11.92 18.25 12.80
CA SER A 90 13.12 18.86 12.23
C SER A 90 12.87 19.21 10.78
N TRP A 91 13.21 20.44 10.46
CA TRP A 91 13.11 21.00 9.12
C TRP A 91 14.47 21.56 8.72
N GLY A 92 14.70 21.65 7.42
CA GLY A 92 15.96 22.15 6.91
C GLY A 92 15.93 22.41 5.42
N SER A 93 17.09 22.70 4.86
CA SER A 93 17.26 22.85 3.42
C SER A 93 18.59 22.31 2.91
N LEU A 94 18.54 21.78 1.68
CA LEU A 94 19.65 21.35 0.85
C LEU A 94 19.65 22.25 -0.39
N ILE A 95 20.81 22.82 -0.76
CA ILE A 95 20.92 23.66 -1.96
C ILE A 95 21.86 22.98 -2.96
N LEU A 96 21.32 22.70 -4.13
CA LEU A 96 22.06 22.19 -5.28
C LEU A 96 22.30 23.29 -6.30
N SER A 97 23.42 23.22 -7.01
CA SER A 97 23.69 24.06 -8.16
C SER A 97 22.93 23.51 -9.37
N ASN A 98 22.36 24.42 -10.16
CA ASN A 98 21.61 24.12 -11.37
C ASN A 98 22.34 24.65 -12.63
N PRO A 99 23.57 24.19 -12.93
CA PRO A 99 24.24 24.64 -14.15
C PRO A 99 23.45 24.14 -15.36
N ASN A 100 23.19 25.05 -16.30
CA ASN A 100 22.53 24.75 -17.58
C ASN A 100 21.10 24.16 -17.45
N GLY A 101 20.40 24.37 -16.33
CA GLY A 101 19.02 23.90 -16.14
C GLY A 101 18.90 22.38 -15.99
N LEU A 102 19.99 21.68 -15.63
CA LEU A 102 19.99 20.22 -15.47
C LEU A 102 18.91 19.77 -14.46
N MET A 103 18.78 20.47 -13.33
CA MET A 103 17.78 20.15 -12.30
C MET A 103 16.35 20.40 -12.79
N ASP A 104 16.13 21.40 -13.65
CA ASP A 104 14.80 21.72 -14.18
C ASP A 104 14.26 20.55 -15.01
N GLN A 105 15.14 19.90 -15.78
CA GLN A 105 14.78 18.69 -16.51
C GLN A 105 14.42 17.54 -15.57
N ILE A 106 15.10 17.41 -14.43
CA ILE A 106 14.77 16.40 -13.40
C ILE A 106 13.40 16.65 -12.82
N ILE A 107 13.13 17.88 -12.39
CA ILE A 107 11.85 18.26 -11.78
C ILE A 107 10.69 18.08 -12.78
N ALA A 108 10.93 18.37 -14.07
CA ALA A 108 9.90 18.25 -15.11
C ALA A 108 9.58 16.80 -15.50
N THR A 109 10.51 15.86 -15.34
CA THR A 109 10.38 14.48 -15.86
C THR A 109 10.25 13.42 -14.79
N ARG A 110 10.54 13.73 -13.51
CA ARG A 110 10.49 12.77 -12.40
C ARG A 110 9.60 13.28 -11.27
N VAL A 111 9.07 12.34 -10.49
CA VAL A 111 8.45 12.64 -9.20
C VAL A 111 9.56 12.78 -8.17
N VAL A 112 9.68 13.99 -7.61
CA VAL A 112 10.73 14.39 -6.67
C VAL A 112 10.20 14.67 -5.26
N ASP A 113 8.88 14.84 -5.13
CA ASP A 113 8.23 15.17 -3.86
C ASP A 113 8.16 13.96 -2.93
N HIS A 114 8.38 14.22 -1.64
CA HIS A 114 8.38 13.20 -0.57
C HIS A 114 9.38 12.06 -0.78
N MET A 115 10.37 12.27 -1.64
CA MET A 115 11.35 11.24 -1.91
C MET A 115 12.48 11.22 -0.86
N PRO A 116 13.03 10.04 -0.53
CA PRO A 116 14.13 9.91 0.41
C PRO A 116 15.39 10.69 -0.01
N ILE A 117 15.96 11.41 0.94
CA ILE A 117 17.27 12.08 0.81
C ILE A 117 18.18 11.58 1.92
N ARG A 118 19.41 11.20 1.53
CA ARG A 118 20.46 10.78 2.45
C ARG A 118 21.69 11.64 2.22
N VAL A 119 22.16 12.26 3.30
CA VAL A 119 23.42 12.99 3.30
C VAL A 119 24.41 12.22 4.16
N ARG A 120 25.56 11.92 3.59
CA ARG A 120 26.70 11.30 4.25
C ARG A 120 27.88 12.27 4.22
N HIS A 121 28.76 12.19 5.21
CA HIS A 121 29.99 12.96 5.24
C HIS A 121 31.19 12.03 5.40
N GLY A 122 32.33 12.47 4.86
CA GLY A 122 33.57 11.71 4.87
C GLY A 122 34.77 12.61 4.97
N TRP A 123 35.92 12.01 5.24
CA TRP A 123 37.20 12.71 5.31
C TRP A 123 38.12 12.20 4.21
N ARG A 124 38.45 13.08 3.26
CA ARG A 124 39.47 12.82 2.24
C ARG A 124 40.84 12.83 2.88
N ARG A 125 41.60 11.75 2.71
CA ARG A 125 42.98 11.70 3.17
C ARG A 125 43.88 12.26 2.08
N ARG A 126 44.85 13.09 2.46
CA ARG A 126 45.90 13.52 1.52
C ARG A 126 46.94 12.41 1.40
N ASP A 127 47.19 11.95 0.18
CA ASP A 127 48.36 11.11 -0.11
C ASP A 127 49.60 12.00 -0.11
N ALA A 128 50.50 11.76 0.83
CA ALA A 128 51.74 12.52 0.96
C ALA A 128 52.71 12.27 -0.21
N ILE A 129 52.62 11.12 -0.88
CA ILE A 129 53.53 10.73 -1.96
C ILE A 129 53.08 11.32 -3.29
N ARG A 130 51.78 11.22 -3.60
CA ARG A 130 51.20 11.68 -4.86
C ARG A 130 50.71 13.13 -4.81
N GLY A 131 50.62 13.71 -3.63
CA GLY A 131 50.13 15.08 -3.42
C GLY A 131 48.64 15.26 -3.71
N CYS A 132 47.90 14.19 -4.01
CA CYS A 132 46.47 14.21 -4.32
C CYS A 132 45.62 13.83 -3.11
N ALA A 133 44.36 14.27 -3.12
CA ALA A 133 43.36 13.79 -2.16
C ALA A 133 42.86 12.42 -2.62
N ILE A 134 42.82 11.46 -1.69
CA ILE A 134 42.24 10.14 -1.89
C ILE A 134 40.86 10.14 -1.24
N ASP A 135 39.88 9.72 -2.04
CA ASP A 135 38.52 9.47 -1.60
C ASP A 135 38.47 8.26 -0.67
N PRO A 136 37.82 8.36 0.51
CA PRO A 136 37.60 7.21 1.37
C PRO A 136 36.61 6.25 0.69
N PRO A 137 36.65 4.94 1.03
CA PRO A 137 35.66 4.00 0.53
C PRO A 137 34.25 4.36 1.00
N GLU A 138 33.23 3.98 0.25
CA GLU A 138 31.84 4.40 0.51
C GLU A 138 31.34 3.89 1.86
N ALA A 139 31.79 2.71 2.29
CA ALA A 139 31.48 2.12 3.58
C ALA A 139 32.08 2.90 4.78
N ALA A 140 33.06 3.79 4.55
CA ALA A 140 33.64 4.64 5.58
C ALA A 140 32.89 5.98 5.73
N LEU A 141 31.94 6.29 4.85
CA LEU A 141 31.12 7.50 4.96
C LEU A 141 30.16 7.38 6.13
N GLN A 142 30.05 8.45 6.92
CA GLN A 142 29.17 8.50 8.09
C GLN A 142 27.86 9.21 7.74
N PRO A 143 26.70 8.73 8.22
CA PRO A 143 25.43 9.41 7.98
C PRO A 143 25.42 10.77 8.70
N ALA A 144 25.11 11.83 7.95
CA ALA A 144 24.88 13.17 8.48
C ALA A 144 23.39 13.47 8.62
N PHE A 145 22.59 13.05 7.63
CA PHE A 145 21.14 13.22 7.60
C PHE A 145 20.47 12.10 6.81
N ALA A 146 19.28 11.69 7.24
CA ALA A 146 18.40 10.81 6.50
C ALA A 146 16.96 11.26 6.74
N GLY A 147 16.25 11.61 5.68
CA GLY A 147 14.90 12.13 5.77
C GLY A 147 14.24 12.21 4.40
N LEU A 148 13.27 13.12 4.27
CA LEU A 148 12.52 13.35 3.05
C LEU A 148 12.79 14.73 2.48
N GLY A 149 12.90 14.79 1.15
CA GLY A 149 12.81 16.04 0.39
C GLY A 149 11.36 16.45 0.20
N ARG A 150 11.05 17.71 0.46
CA ARG A 150 9.77 18.36 0.14
C ARG A 150 10.04 19.61 -0.71
N SER A 151 9.05 19.99 -1.51
CA SER A 151 8.95 21.28 -2.19
C SER A 151 10.26 21.74 -2.84
N TRP A 152 10.61 21.12 -3.98
CA TRP A 152 11.76 21.55 -4.77
C TRP A 152 11.48 22.93 -5.37
N GLN A 153 12.30 23.90 -5.01
CA GLN A 153 12.20 25.28 -5.47
C GLN A 153 13.34 25.57 -6.44
N PRO A 154 13.13 25.38 -7.76
CA PRO A 154 14.13 25.72 -8.75
C PRO A 154 14.27 27.24 -8.90
N ASP A 155 15.51 27.68 -8.88
CA ASP A 155 15.95 29.02 -9.28
C ASP A 155 16.90 28.91 -10.49
N ARG A 156 17.26 30.05 -11.09
CA ARG A 156 18.07 30.11 -12.32
C ARG A 156 19.42 29.39 -12.20
N GLN A 157 20.05 29.42 -11.02
CA GLN A 157 21.40 28.86 -10.82
C GLN A 157 21.47 27.84 -9.68
N SER A 158 20.37 27.65 -8.94
CA SER A 158 20.32 26.76 -7.80
C SER A 158 18.95 26.12 -7.67
N VAL A 159 18.86 25.04 -6.92
CA VAL A 159 17.60 24.43 -6.49
C VAL A 159 17.66 24.27 -4.99
N GLU A 160 16.70 24.85 -4.29
CA GLU A 160 16.51 24.65 -2.87
C GLU A 160 15.51 23.51 -2.65
N ILE A 161 15.90 22.54 -1.81
CA ILE A 161 15.08 21.39 -1.45
C ILE A 161 14.84 21.47 0.05
N ALA A 162 13.58 21.58 0.46
CA ALA A 162 13.23 21.55 1.87
C ALA A 162 13.42 20.12 2.40
N LEU A 163 14.07 19.98 3.54
CA LEU A 163 14.32 18.71 4.21
C LEU A 163 13.36 18.56 5.39
N THR A 164 12.83 17.36 5.54
CA THR A 164 12.00 16.97 6.70
C THR A 164 12.47 15.64 7.26
N ASP A 165 12.32 15.45 8.57
CA ASP A 165 12.67 14.19 9.22
C ASP A 165 11.74 13.03 8.80
N ALA A 166 12.13 11.80 9.11
CA ALA A 166 11.37 10.59 8.85
C ALA A 166 10.00 10.57 9.55
N THR A 167 9.75 11.41 10.55
CA THR A 167 8.40 11.58 11.13
C THR A 167 7.38 12.05 10.11
N ALA A 168 7.82 12.75 9.05
CA ALA A 168 6.97 13.19 7.95
C ALA A 168 6.29 12.03 7.19
N TRP A 169 6.79 10.79 7.30
CA TRP A 169 6.12 9.60 6.77
C TRP A 169 4.81 9.29 7.50
N LEU A 170 4.70 9.71 8.77
CA LEU A 170 3.54 9.45 9.63
C LEU A 170 2.44 10.50 9.45
N ASP A 171 2.75 11.64 8.83
CA ASP A 171 1.76 12.70 8.55
C ASP A 171 0.75 12.27 7.48
N ALA A 172 1.16 11.35 6.59
CA ALA A 172 0.30 10.84 5.55
C ALA A 172 -0.75 9.89 6.15
N PRO A 173 -2.06 10.09 5.86
CA PRO A 173 -3.08 9.19 6.36
C PRO A 173 -2.84 7.77 5.84
N ALA A 174 -2.84 6.81 6.76
CA ALA A 174 -2.55 5.41 6.43
C ALA A 174 -3.61 4.78 5.52
N GLN A 175 -4.83 5.31 5.48
CA GLN A 175 -5.94 4.85 4.64
C GLN A 175 -6.43 5.98 3.74
N GLY A 176 -6.91 5.60 2.54
CA GLY A 176 -7.47 6.53 1.58
C GLY A 176 -8.84 7.06 2.00
N LEU A 177 -9.60 7.56 1.03
CA LEU A 177 -10.93 8.12 1.28
C LEU A 177 -11.91 7.06 1.82
N PRO A 178 -12.83 7.44 2.73
CA PRO A 178 -13.92 6.56 3.14
C PRO A 178 -14.91 6.32 1.99
N TYR A 179 -15.76 5.31 2.14
CA TYR A 179 -16.90 5.08 1.25
C TYR A 179 -17.82 6.31 1.24
N ASP A 180 -18.32 6.67 0.06
CA ASP A 180 -19.16 7.87 -0.13
C ASP A 180 -20.67 7.58 0.02
N GLY A 181 -21.07 6.31 0.02
CA GLY A 181 -22.46 5.89 0.21
C GLY A 181 -23.36 5.92 -1.03
N ARG A 182 -22.83 6.18 -2.23
CA ARG A 182 -23.60 6.28 -3.49
C ARG A 182 -23.99 4.93 -4.10
N GLY A 183 -23.56 3.83 -3.50
CA GLY A 183 -23.78 2.46 -3.97
C GLY A 183 -22.68 1.97 -4.92
N GLY A 184 -22.76 0.68 -5.28
CA GLY A 184 -21.75 0.03 -6.12
C GLY A 184 -20.38 0.00 -5.44
N ARG A 185 -19.33 0.43 -6.15
CA ARG A 185 -17.95 0.47 -5.63
C ARG A 185 -17.77 1.41 -4.46
N HIS A 186 -18.67 2.38 -4.28
CA HIS A 186 -18.54 3.40 -3.25
C HIS A 186 -19.28 3.07 -1.94
N GLY A 187 -19.78 1.86 -1.78
CA GLY A 187 -20.53 1.46 -0.59
C GLY A 187 -21.97 1.96 -0.61
N GLY A 188 -22.89 1.20 0.00
CA GLY A 188 -24.24 1.69 0.28
C GLY A 188 -24.25 2.77 1.35
N ALA A 189 -25.43 3.36 1.59
CA ALA A 189 -25.60 4.39 2.63
C ALA A 189 -25.21 3.90 4.04
N ASP A 190 -25.24 2.59 4.27
CA ASP A 190 -24.80 1.91 5.48
C ASP A 190 -23.27 1.92 5.66
N LEU A 191 -22.51 2.03 4.57
CA LEU A 191 -21.06 2.11 4.58
C LEU A 191 -20.52 3.53 4.49
N ALA A 192 -21.38 4.54 4.29
CA ALA A 192 -20.95 5.93 4.17
C ALA A 192 -20.11 6.38 5.39
N GLY A 193 -18.90 6.90 5.14
CA GLY A 193 -17.97 7.33 6.18
C GLY A 193 -17.11 6.21 6.79
N HIS A 194 -17.39 4.94 6.48
CA HIS A 194 -16.50 3.84 6.84
C HIS A 194 -15.33 3.74 5.85
N TYR A 195 -14.14 3.40 6.35
CA TYR A 195 -12.96 3.22 5.50
C TYR A 195 -12.96 1.85 4.81
N PRO A 196 -12.54 1.78 3.53
CA PRO A 196 -12.31 0.51 2.86
C PRO A 196 -11.28 -0.34 3.61
N PRO A 197 -11.42 -1.68 3.59
CA PRO A 197 -10.47 -2.56 4.25
C PRO A 197 -9.10 -2.45 3.58
N LYS A 198 -8.04 -2.32 4.38
CA LYS A 198 -6.65 -2.29 3.91
C LYS A 198 -5.93 -3.55 4.36
N LEU A 199 -5.70 -4.48 3.43
CA LEU A 199 -4.91 -5.68 3.67
C LEU A 199 -3.52 -5.52 3.03
N ARG A 200 -2.48 -5.70 3.84
CA ARG A 200 -1.09 -5.77 3.36
C ARG A 200 -0.48 -7.06 3.89
N GLY A 201 0.01 -7.91 2.98
CA GLY A 201 0.46 -9.26 3.30
C GLY A 201 -0.67 -10.29 3.30
N ARG A 202 -0.46 -11.41 4.01
CA ARG A 202 -1.38 -12.56 4.03
C ARG A 202 -2.18 -12.58 5.33
N ALA A 203 -3.50 -12.73 5.22
CA ALA A 203 -4.40 -12.90 6.36
C ALA A 203 -5.28 -14.15 6.16
N PHE A 204 -5.66 -14.78 7.26
CA PHE A 204 -6.54 -15.93 7.30
C PHE A 204 -7.77 -15.62 8.14
N ASN A 205 -8.90 -16.27 7.85
CA ASN A 205 -10.16 -16.10 8.60
C ASN A 205 -10.62 -14.64 8.70
N LEU A 206 -10.38 -13.86 7.64
CA LEU A 206 -10.83 -12.47 7.55
C LEU A 206 -12.34 -12.43 7.27
N THR A 207 -13.07 -11.60 7.98
CA THR A 207 -14.46 -11.25 7.63
C THR A 207 -14.42 -10.11 6.60
N PRO A 208 -14.82 -10.35 5.34
CA PRO A 208 -14.80 -9.32 4.31
C PRO A 208 -15.95 -8.33 4.50
N VAL A 209 -15.76 -7.10 4.00
CA VAL A 209 -16.78 -6.05 4.09
C VAL A 209 -17.82 -6.30 2.99
N ALA A 210 -19.09 -6.46 3.38
CA ALA A 210 -20.20 -6.61 2.44
C ALA A 210 -20.56 -5.24 1.86
N VAL A 211 -20.15 -4.98 0.62
CA VAL A 211 -20.35 -3.67 -0.04
C VAL A 211 -21.74 -3.57 -0.67
N ASP A 212 -22.21 -4.67 -1.25
CA ASP A 212 -23.58 -4.80 -1.75
C ASP A 212 -24.14 -6.16 -1.30
N THR A 213 -25.02 -6.13 -0.31
CA THR A 213 -25.64 -7.34 0.25
C THR A 213 -26.69 -7.96 -0.67
N ILE A 214 -27.22 -7.21 -1.64
CA ILE A 214 -28.19 -7.70 -2.62
C ILE A 214 -27.47 -8.48 -3.71
N LYS A 215 -26.38 -7.90 -4.23
CA LYS A 215 -25.56 -8.55 -5.26
C LYS A 215 -24.53 -9.54 -4.68
N LEU A 216 -24.41 -9.62 -3.35
CA LEU A 216 -23.40 -10.41 -2.65
C LEU A 216 -21.97 -10.04 -3.09
N VAL A 217 -21.70 -8.75 -3.19
CA VAL A 217 -20.38 -8.20 -3.51
C VAL A 217 -19.69 -7.80 -2.22
N TYR A 218 -18.45 -8.26 -2.08
CA TYR A 218 -17.63 -8.05 -0.91
C TYR A 218 -16.27 -7.46 -1.30
N GLN A 219 -15.76 -6.58 -0.46
CA GLN A 219 -14.40 -6.04 -0.57
C GLN A 219 -13.51 -6.64 0.50
N VAL A 220 -12.31 -7.05 0.09
CA VAL A 220 -11.27 -7.64 0.94
C VAL A 220 -10.13 -6.65 1.16
N SER A 221 -9.75 -5.91 0.11
CA SER A 221 -8.71 -4.89 0.19
C SER A 221 -8.98 -3.71 -0.75
N ASP A 222 -8.39 -2.57 -0.42
CA ASP A 222 -8.25 -1.35 -1.23
C ASP A 222 -7.21 -1.44 -2.36
N ALA A 223 -6.49 -2.55 -2.48
CA ALA A 223 -5.39 -2.77 -3.42
C ALA A 223 -5.53 -4.14 -4.10
N PRO A 224 -4.90 -4.37 -5.28
CA PRO A 224 -4.95 -5.66 -5.94
C PRO A 224 -4.32 -6.77 -5.07
N GLY A 225 -4.77 -8.01 -5.28
CA GLY A 225 -4.31 -9.15 -4.50
C GLY A 225 -4.86 -10.47 -5.02
N THR A 226 -4.69 -11.53 -4.22
CA THR A 226 -5.17 -12.87 -4.57
C THR A 226 -5.95 -13.48 -3.41
N ILE A 227 -7.00 -14.25 -3.73
CA ILE A 227 -7.77 -15.02 -2.76
C ILE A 227 -7.36 -16.48 -2.94
N GLU A 228 -6.62 -17.02 -1.98
CA GLU A 228 -6.13 -18.41 -2.04
C GLU A 228 -7.25 -19.41 -1.76
N ALA A 229 -8.11 -19.11 -0.78
CA ALA A 229 -9.23 -19.96 -0.41
C ALA A 229 -10.39 -19.11 0.10
N LEU A 230 -11.60 -19.44 -0.35
CA LEU A 230 -12.84 -18.86 0.13
C LEU A 230 -13.72 -19.99 0.67
N TYR A 231 -14.26 -19.79 1.88
CA TYR A 231 -15.09 -20.78 2.56
C TYR A 231 -16.47 -20.20 2.83
N GLU A 232 -17.51 -20.88 2.37
CA GLU A 232 -18.90 -20.57 2.71
C GLU A 232 -19.39 -21.57 3.76
N GLY A 233 -19.98 -21.09 4.86
CA GLY A 233 -20.54 -21.95 5.92
C GLY A 233 -19.53 -22.82 6.69
N GLY A 234 -18.23 -22.55 6.58
CA GLY A 234 -17.17 -23.32 7.26
C GLY A 234 -16.82 -24.66 6.59
N ALA A 235 -17.35 -24.94 5.39
CA ALA A 235 -17.02 -26.13 4.62
C ALA A 235 -16.02 -25.83 3.51
N SER A 236 -14.91 -26.58 3.46
CA SER A 236 -13.98 -26.56 2.33
C SER A 236 -14.65 -27.09 1.07
N GLY A 237 -14.55 -26.34 -0.04
CA GLY A 237 -15.10 -26.76 -1.33
C GLY A 237 -16.60 -26.50 -1.51
N GLY A 238 -17.24 -25.77 -0.58
CA GLY A 238 -18.64 -25.35 -0.73
C GLY A 238 -18.87 -24.29 -1.83
N ILE A 239 -17.79 -23.65 -2.30
CA ILE A 239 -17.83 -22.65 -3.36
C ILE A 239 -16.64 -22.80 -4.31
N VAL A 240 -16.89 -22.64 -5.62
CA VAL A 240 -15.91 -22.89 -6.67
C VAL A 240 -15.49 -21.59 -7.35
N PHE A 241 -14.19 -21.42 -7.58
CA PHE A 241 -13.68 -20.26 -8.31
C PHE A 241 -14.09 -20.32 -9.80
N ALA A 242 -14.83 -19.33 -10.29
CA ALA A 242 -15.26 -19.21 -11.68
C ALA A 242 -14.37 -18.30 -12.54
N GLY A 243 -13.33 -17.68 -11.94
CA GLY A 243 -12.36 -16.86 -12.67
C GLY A 243 -12.31 -15.41 -12.25
N GLN A 244 -11.39 -14.67 -12.87
CA GLN A 244 -11.27 -13.22 -12.70
C GLN A 244 -12.14 -12.47 -13.71
N VAL A 245 -12.86 -11.46 -13.23
CA VAL A 245 -13.69 -10.57 -14.05
C VAL A 245 -13.18 -9.13 -13.97
N ALA A 246 -13.45 -8.34 -15.01
CA ALA A 246 -13.09 -6.92 -15.03
C ALA A 246 -14.01 -6.06 -14.14
N ASP A 247 -15.27 -6.48 -13.98
CA ASP A 247 -16.22 -5.80 -13.11
C ASP A 247 -17.13 -6.82 -12.41
N VAL A 248 -17.03 -6.92 -11.08
CA VAL A 248 -17.88 -7.82 -10.28
C VAL A 248 -19.36 -7.42 -10.29
N PHE A 249 -19.69 -6.16 -10.62
CA PHE A 249 -21.07 -5.66 -10.61
C PHE A 249 -21.86 -5.95 -11.89
N ALA A 250 -21.19 -6.43 -12.95
CA ALA A 250 -21.75 -6.54 -14.30
C ALA A 250 -22.57 -7.81 -14.54
N THR A 251 -22.06 -8.98 -14.14
CA THR A 251 -22.72 -10.27 -14.42
C THR A 251 -22.69 -11.17 -13.20
N ASP A 252 -23.80 -11.86 -12.98
CA ASP A 252 -23.98 -12.73 -11.83
C ASP A 252 -23.24 -14.05 -12.08
N PRO A 253 -22.34 -14.47 -11.17
CA PRO A 253 -21.71 -15.78 -11.27
C PRO A 253 -22.74 -16.91 -11.06
N PRO A 254 -22.51 -18.11 -11.63
CA PRO A 254 -23.40 -19.24 -11.42
C PRO A 254 -23.54 -19.61 -9.93
N PRO A 255 -24.66 -20.23 -9.52
CA PRO A 255 -24.87 -20.71 -8.17
C PRO A 255 -23.71 -21.60 -7.68
N GLY A 256 -23.20 -21.35 -6.46
CA GLY A 256 -22.07 -22.10 -5.91
C GLY A 256 -20.71 -21.74 -6.50
N HIS A 257 -20.64 -20.68 -7.32
CA HIS A 257 -19.39 -20.12 -7.80
C HIS A 257 -19.11 -18.73 -7.25
N TYR A 258 -17.84 -18.34 -7.20
CA TYR A 258 -17.43 -16.97 -6.97
C TYR A 258 -16.52 -16.46 -8.08
N VAL A 259 -16.64 -15.17 -8.38
CA VAL A 259 -15.73 -14.44 -9.27
C VAL A 259 -14.95 -13.41 -8.47
N VAL A 260 -13.75 -13.12 -8.93
CA VAL A 260 -12.85 -12.16 -8.28
C VAL A 260 -12.52 -11.03 -9.24
N GLN A 261 -12.47 -9.80 -8.74
CA GLN A 261 -11.85 -8.68 -9.44
C GLN A 261 -10.66 -8.22 -8.62
N SER A 262 -9.51 -8.07 -9.27
CA SER A 262 -8.28 -7.59 -8.67
C SER A 262 -7.61 -6.62 -9.62
N ASP A 263 -7.80 -5.33 -9.35
CA ASP A 263 -7.26 -4.22 -10.12
C ASP A 263 -6.87 -3.07 -9.18
N SER A 264 -6.56 -1.90 -9.75
CA SER A 264 -6.24 -0.70 -8.98
C SER A 264 -7.38 -0.19 -8.09
N SER A 265 -8.62 -0.65 -8.30
CA SER A 265 -9.76 -0.33 -7.43
C SER A 265 -9.89 -1.27 -6.23
N GLY A 266 -9.06 -2.32 -6.16
CA GLY A 266 -8.93 -3.18 -4.99
C GLY A 266 -9.13 -4.67 -5.29
N LEU A 267 -9.25 -5.44 -4.20
CA LEU A 267 -9.56 -6.87 -4.22
C LEU A 267 -11.01 -7.09 -3.81
N TRP A 268 -11.79 -7.59 -4.75
CA TRP A 268 -13.22 -7.78 -4.64
C TRP A 268 -13.59 -9.21 -5.00
N PHE A 269 -14.65 -9.73 -4.40
CA PHE A 269 -15.28 -10.95 -4.89
C PHE A 269 -16.79 -10.84 -4.84
N ARG A 270 -17.43 -11.61 -5.71
CA ARG A 270 -18.88 -11.74 -5.75
C ARG A 270 -19.27 -13.21 -5.64
N LEU A 271 -20.24 -13.48 -4.77
CA LEU A 271 -20.82 -14.81 -4.62
C LEU A 271 -21.97 -15.00 -5.60
N GLY A 272 -22.04 -16.17 -6.22
CA GLY A 272 -23.20 -16.62 -6.96
C GLY A 272 -24.21 -17.17 -5.97
N THR A 273 -25.43 -16.68 -6.03
CA THR A 273 -26.49 -17.15 -5.14
C THR A 273 -26.68 -18.65 -5.34
N ALA A 274 -26.27 -19.46 -4.35
CA ALA A 274 -26.65 -20.85 -4.27
C ALA A 274 -28.14 -20.92 -3.93
N HIS A 275 -28.99 -20.76 -4.95
CA HIS A 275 -30.44 -20.94 -4.99
C HIS A 275 -31.29 -20.41 -3.82
N GLY A 276 -32.30 -19.61 -4.18
CA GLY A 276 -33.42 -19.30 -3.32
C GLY A 276 -34.08 -20.55 -2.72
N LEU A 277 -34.78 -20.29 -1.62
CA LEU A 277 -35.74 -21.19 -0.99
C LEU A 277 -36.75 -21.77 -2.01
N SER A 278 -36.47 -22.93 -2.59
CA SER A 278 -37.48 -23.79 -3.23
C SER A 278 -37.04 -25.26 -3.31
N GLY A 279 -37.40 -26.06 -2.30
CA GLY A 279 -37.27 -27.53 -2.28
C GLY A 279 -37.10 -28.06 -0.85
N PRO A 280 -37.80 -29.15 -0.46
CA PRO A 280 -38.44 -29.24 0.84
C PRO A 280 -37.43 -29.31 1.99
N SER A 281 -37.73 -28.59 3.06
CA SER A 281 -37.10 -28.76 4.36
C SER A 281 -37.20 -30.23 4.77
N ARG A 282 -36.13 -31.00 4.55
CA ARG A 282 -35.88 -32.17 5.37
C ARG A 282 -35.57 -31.63 6.76
N SER A 283 -36.60 -31.66 7.60
CA SER A 283 -36.46 -31.55 9.04
C SER A 283 -35.48 -32.63 9.50
N MET A 284 -34.23 -32.24 9.67
CA MET A 284 -33.26 -33.06 10.37
C MET A 284 -33.71 -33.07 11.85
N PRO A 285 -34.02 -34.24 12.44
CA PRO A 285 -34.47 -34.29 13.83
C PRO A 285 -33.35 -33.76 14.75
N PRO A 286 -33.70 -33.09 15.86
CA PRO A 286 -32.73 -32.55 16.78
C PRO A 286 -31.90 -33.69 17.38
N VAL A 287 -30.59 -33.66 17.16
CA VAL A 287 -29.66 -34.54 17.87
C VAL A 287 -29.66 -34.11 19.33
N PRO A 288 -30.06 -34.95 20.29
CA PRO A 288 -30.02 -34.59 21.70
C PRO A 288 -28.56 -34.51 22.17
N CYS A 289 -28.12 -33.31 22.56
CA CYS A 289 -26.89 -33.12 23.32
C CYS A 289 -27.00 -33.83 24.67
N ARG A 290 -26.52 -35.07 24.74
CA ARG A 290 -26.39 -35.83 25.99
C ARG A 290 -25.15 -35.32 26.72
N MET A 291 -25.35 -34.60 27.83
CA MET A 291 -24.27 -34.28 28.78
C MET A 291 -23.66 -35.59 29.30
N ALA A 292 -22.42 -35.88 28.89
CA ALA A 292 -21.58 -36.86 29.56
C ALA A 292 -20.58 -36.11 30.47
N ARG A 293 -20.87 -36.08 31.78
CA ARG A 293 -19.85 -35.86 32.81
C ARG A 293 -18.98 -37.12 32.88
N HIS A 294 -17.67 -37.01 32.69
CA HIS A 294 -16.69 -37.37 33.72
C HIS A 294 -15.22 -37.16 33.30
N ARG A 295 -14.49 -36.49 34.21
CA ARG A 295 -13.07 -36.57 34.60
C ARG A 295 -11.95 -36.56 33.54
N ALA A 296 -11.36 -35.36 33.43
CA ALA A 296 -9.95 -35.00 33.55
C ALA A 296 -8.87 -35.80 32.78
N GLY A 297 -8.18 -35.12 31.84
CA GLY A 297 -6.84 -35.49 31.38
C GLY A 297 -6.45 -35.02 29.97
N PHE A 298 -6.21 -33.71 29.79
CA PHE A 298 -5.40 -33.05 28.74
C PHE A 298 -5.51 -33.47 27.25
N SER A 299 -6.22 -32.66 26.46
CA SER A 299 -5.98 -32.40 25.02
C SER A 299 -6.94 -31.30 24.56
N ARG A 300 -6.48 -30.06 24.31
CA ARG A 300 -7.33 -28.98 23.77
C ARG A 300 -6.57 -27.95 22.93
N PHE A 301 -7.10 -27.37 21.83
CA PHE A 301 -8.41 -27.47 21.17
C PHE A 301 -8.33 -26.84 19.75
N CYS A 302 -9.01 -27.45 18.79
CA CYS A 302 -9.44 -26.81 17.54
C CYS A 302 -10.84 -26.23 17.81
N VAL A 303 -11.02 -24.91 17.66
CA VAL A 303 -12.32 -24.24 17.83
C VAL A 303 -12.85 -23.88 16.45
N ALA A 304 -13.85 -24.64 15.99
CA ALA A 304 -14.69 -24.26 14.87
C ALA A 304 -15.70 -23.21 15.33
N CYS A 305 -15.78 -22.07 14.64
CA CYS A 305 -16.78 -21.04 14.88
C CYS A 305 -17.61 -20.85 13.59
N CYS A 306 -18.89 -21.22 13.63
CA CYS A 306 -19.86 -21.00 12.57
C CYS A 306 -20.34 -19.54 12.55
N PHE A 307 -20.41 -18.92 11.37
CA PHE A 307 -21.18 -17.68 11.18
C PHE A 307 -22.62 -18.00 10.75
N ARG A 308 -23.58 -17.28 11.34
CA ARG A 308 -25.02 -17.36 11.03
C ARG A 308 -25.44 -16.03 10.42
N ILE A 309 -25.80 -16.01 9.14
CA ILE A 309 -26.41 -14.86 8.48
C ILE A 309 -27.93 -14.95 8.69
N ALA A 310 -28.50 -14.02 9.44
CA ALA A 310 -29.94 -13.93 9.63
C ALA A 310 -30.53 -12.89 8.66
N SER A 311 -31.32 -13.37 7.69
CA SER A 311 -32.15 -12.53 6.82
C SER A 311 -33.48 -12.21 7.53
N LEU A 312 -33.83 -10.93 7.64
CA LEU A 312 -35.11 -10.46 8.15
C LEU A 312 -35.73 -9.50 7.11
N HIS A 313 -36.59 -10.05 6.25
CA HIS A 313 -37.58 -9.28 5.50
C HIS A 313 -38.97 -9.64 6.02
N ARG A 314 -39.71 -8.67 6.55
CA ARG A 314 -41.17 -8.72 6.65
C ARG A 314 -41.74 -7.42 6.09
N VAL A 315 -42.16 -7.49 4.84
CA VAL A 315 -43.13 -6.59 4.23
C VAL A 315 -44.51 -7.07 4.70
N CYS A 316 -45.31 -6.19 5.29
CA CYS A 316 -46.73 -6.44 5.54
C CYS A 316 -47.53 -5.31 4.87
N SER A 317 -48.08 -5.61 3.70
CA SER A 317 -49.00 -4.75 2.97
C SER A 317 -50.43 -5.11 3.33
N THR A 318 -51.23 -4.13 3.80
CA THR A 318 -52.70 -4.13 3.62
C THR A 318 -53.23 -2.69 3.70
N ARG A 319 -53.84 -2.22 2.60
CA ARG A 319 -54.88 -1.17 2.51
C ARG A 319 -56.09 -1.83 1.80
N PRO A 320 -57.35 -1.32 1.82
CA PRO A 320 -57.83 0.02 2.21
C PRO A 320 -59.17 0.06 3.03
N GLY A 321 -59.54 1.27 3.49
CA GLY A 321 -60.94 1.77 3.46
C GLY A 321 -61.75 1.79 4.77
N ALA A 322 -62.06 3.02 5.26
CA ALA A 322 -63.40 3.50 5.67
C ALA A 322 -63.30 4.60 6.77
N MET A 323 -63.79 5.81 6.47
CA MET A 323 -64.28 6.77 7.47
C MET A 323 -65.56 6.21 8.15
N PRO A 324 -65.88 6.61 9.40
CA PRO A 324 -66.81 7.73 9.59
C PRO A 324 -66.53 8.62 10.83
N ASN A 325 -66.66 9.92 10.60
CA ASN A 325 -67.46 10.95 11.29
C ASN A 325 -67.78 10.91 12.81
N ARG A 326 -67.78 12.14 13.39
CA ARG A 326 -68.34 12.65 14.67
C ARG A 326 -67.49 12.37 15.92
N SER A 327 -67.23 13.32 16.80
CA SER A 327 -67.87 14.60 17.17
C SER A 327 -66.85 15.65 17.56
#